data_AF-A0A2E9W0S7-F1
#
_entry.id   AF-A0A2E9W0S7-F1
#
_cell.length_a   1.000
_cell.length_b   1.000
_cell.length_c   1.000
_cell.angle_alpha   90.00
_cell.angle_beta   90.00
_cell.angle_gamma   90.00
#
_symmetry.space_group_name_H-M   'P 1'
#
loop_
_entity.id
_entity.type
_entity.pdbx_description
1 polymer ?
#
loop_
_entity_poly.entity_id
_entity_poly.type
_entity_poly.pdbx_seq_one_letter_code
_entity_poly.pdbx_strand_id
1 'polypeptide(L)'
;MAVAEELGVDVDIVLYMKQPPDESLLRRVAAGLDGPVEDLVRKDSQFKKLELVADDYVNDADAVVELLARRKALMQRPVLVRGDLDSDGPLEACVGRPREKLYEFLGA
;
A
#
# COMPACT_ATOMS: atom_id res chain seq x y z
N MET A 1 3.80 -11.06 11.60
CA MET A 1 4.25 -9.64 11.67
C MET A 1 4.21 -9.28 13.15
N ALA A 2 5.30 -8.76 13.72
CA ALA A 2 5.44 -8.60 15.18
C ALA A 2 4.25 -7.89 15.86
N VAL A 3 3.70 -6.81 15.26
CA VAL A 3 2.55 -6.10 15.83
C VAL A 3 1.27 -6.94 15.84
N ALA A 4 0.98 -7.69 14.77
CA ALA A 4 -0.19 -8.57 14.73
C ALA A 4 -0.07 -9.71 15.77
N GLU A 5 1.13 -10.27 15.92
CA GLU A 5 1.44 -11.29 16.92
C GLU A 5 1.29 -10.73 18.36
N GLU A 6 1.80 -9.53 18.62
CA GLU A 6 1.65 -8.83 19.90
C GLU A 6 0.16 -8.57 20.26
N LEU A 7 -0.66 -8.25 19.26
CA LEU A 7 -2.10 -7.99 19.44
C LEU A 7 -2.95 -9.28 19.42
N GLY A 8 -2.38 -10.43 19.09
CA GLY A 8 -3.12 -11.69 18.93
C GLY A 8 -4.13 -11.67 17.78
N VAL A 9 -3.86 -10.88 16.72
CA VAL A 9 -4.72 -10.74 15.55
C VAL A 9 -4.19 -11.62 14.42
N ASP A 10 -5.05 -12.48 13.87
CA ASP A 10 -4.74 -13.24 12.67
C ASP A 10 -4.73 -12.33 11.43
N VAL A 11 -3.66 -12.42 10.65
CA VAL A 11 -3.48 -11.63 9.43
C VAL A 11 -2.91 -12.50 8.32
N ASP A 12 -3.38 -12.25 7.09
CA ASP A 12 -2.78 -12.84 5.90
C ASP A 12 -1.56 -12.02 5.46
N ILE A 13 -0.42 -12.69 5.26
CA ILE A 13 0.82 -12.05 4.82
C ILE A 13 1.02 -12.25 3.32
N VAL A 14 0.72 -11.20 2.55
CA VAL A 14 0.96 -11.17 1.10
C VAL A 14 2.38 -10.70 0.80
N LEU A 15 3.18 -11.58 0.20
CA LEU A 15 4.51 -11.24 -0.30
C LEU A 15 4.39 -10.54 -1.67
N TYR A 16 4.07 -9.24 -1.68
CA TYR A 16 3.82 -8.43 -2.89
C TYR A 16 4.92 -8.52 -3.98
N MET A 17 6.16 -8.81 -3.60
CA MET A 17 7.23 -9.02 -4.58
C MET A 17 7.07 -10.32 -5.37
N LYS A 18 6.53 -11.37 -4.74
CA LYS A 18 6.23 -12.67 -5.38
C LYS A 18 4.85 -12.66 -6.02
N GLN A 19 3.87 -12.06 -5.35
CA GLN A 19 2.47 -11.99 -5.76
C GLN A 19 2.07 -10.51 -5.81
N PRO A 20 2.51 -9.75 -6.83
CA PRO A 20 2.18 -8.33 -6.91
C PRO A 20 0.68 -8.14 -7.11
N PRO A 21 0.10 -7.11 -6.49
CA PRO A 21 -1.26 -6.71 -6.82
C PRO A 21 -1.32 -6.28 -8.28
N ASP A 22 -2.43 -6.60 -8.94
CA ASP A 22 -2.72 -6.08 -10.26
C ASP A 22 -3.26 -4.65 -10.20
N GLU A 23 -3.52 -4.06 -11.35
CA GLU A 23 -4.03 -2.69 -11.44
C GLU A 23 -5.39 -2.52 -10.75
N SER A 24 -6.28 -3.51 -10.87
CA SER A 24 -7.61 -3.48 -10.26
C SER A 24 -7.52 -3.43 -8.74
N LEU A 25 -6.72 -4.31 -8.15
CA LEU A 25 -6.48 -4.34 -6.71
C LEU A 25 -5.77 -3.07 -6.24
N LEU A 26 -4.78 -2.56 -6.99
CA LEU A 26 -4.11 -1.30 -6.66
C LEU A 26 -5.09 -0.11 -6.66
N ARG A 27 -6.04 -0.05 -7.61
CA ARG A 27 -7.08 1.00 -7.64
C ARG A 27 -7.97 0.93 -6.40
N ARG A 28 -8.36 -0.28 -5.99
CA ARG A 28 -9.18 -0.48 -4.78
C ARG A 28 -8.41 -0.09 -3.52
N VAL A 29 -7.14 -0.46 -3.42
CA VAL A 29 -6.26 -0.05 -2.30
C VAL A 29 -6.09 1.46 -2.27
N ALA A 30 -5.85 2.11 -3.41
CA ALA A 30 -5.72 3.56 -3.51
C ALA A 30 -7.00 4.29 -3.11
N ALA A 31 -8.17 3.80 -3.54
CA ALA A 31 -9.47 4.37 -3.17
C ALA A 31 -9.79 4.23 -1.67
N GLY A 32 -9.30 3.17 -1.05
CA GLY A 32 -9.49 2.86 0.37
C GLY A 32 -8.44 3.43 1.32
N LEU A 33 -7.45 4.17 0.80
CA LEU A 33 -6.28 4.56 1.58
C LEU A 33 -6.61 5.67 2.60
N ASP A 34 -6.24 5.45 3.86
CA ASP A 34 -6.12 6.49 4.87
C ASP A 34 -4.85 7.33 4.63
N GLY A 35 -5.01 8.42 3.87
CA GLY A 35 -3.97 9.40 3.59
C GLY A 35 -3.83 9.75 2.09
N PRO A 36 -2.82 10.56 1.74
CA PRO A 36 -2.51 10.89 0.35
C PRO A 36 -2.14 9.64 -0.46
N VAL A 37 -2.68 9.51 -1.67
CA VAL A 37 -2.47 8.32 -2.52
C VAL A 37 -1.00 8.10 -2.89
N GLU A 38 -0.23 9.19 -3.03
CA GLU A 38 1.20 9.15 -3.29
C GLU A 38 2.03 8.51 -2.17
N ASP A 39 1.46 8.32 -0.97
CA ASP A 39 2.14 7.62 0.13
C ASP A 39 2.26 6.11 -0.13
N LEU A 40 1.48 5.57 -1.06
CA LEU A 40 1.68 4.21 -1.59
C LEU A 40 2.99 4.08 -2.37
N VAL A 41 3.57 5.19 -2.82
CA VAL A 41 4.84 5.20 -3.56
C VAL A 41 6.02 5.45 -2.64
N ARG A 42 6.93 4.49 -2.59
CA ARG A 42 8.18 4.55 -1.84
C ARG A 42 9.19 5.43 -2.57
N LYS A 43 9.37 6.66 -2.07
CA LYS A 43 10.29 7.68 -2.59
C LYS A 43 11.74 7.48 -2.11
N ASP A 44 12.32 6.30 -2.34
CA ASP A 44 13.68 5.95 -1.90
C ASP A 44 14.75 6.10 -3.01
N SER A 45 15.92 5.46 -2.84
CA SER A 45 16.99 5.51 -3.84
C SER A 45 16.62 4.88 -5.18
N GLN A 46 15.67 3.94 -5.24
CA GLN A 46 15.17 3.42 -6.53
C GLN A 46 14.32 4.45 -7.25
N PHE A 47 13.44 5.16 -6.53
CA PHE A 47 12.64 6.25 -7.11
C PHE A 47 13.54 7.32 -7.75
N LYS A 48 14.60 7.72 -7.02
CA LYS A 48 15.60 8.69 -7.52
C LYS A 48 16.38 8.17 -8.72
N LYS A 49 16.80 6.89 -8.72
CA LYS A 49 17.52 6.27 -9.84
C LYS A 49 16.69 6.16 -11.12
N LEU A 50 15.37 6.11 -10.98
CA LEU A 50 14.44 6.12 -12.10
C LEU A 50 14.08 7.54 -12.56
N GLU A 51 14.70 8.57 -11.95
CA GLU A 51 14.52 9.98 -12.30
C GLU A 51 13.05 10.44 -12.26
N LEU A 52 12.26 9.81 -11.38
CA LEU A 52 10.84 10.13 -11.20
C LEU A 52 10.71 11.43 -10.40
N VAL A 53 9.73 12.26 -10.75
CA VAL A 53 9.41 13.50 -10.04
C VAL A 53 8.25 13.23 -9.09
N ALA A 54 8.43 13.55 -7.80
CA ALA A 54 7.43 13.22 -6.78
C ALA A 54 6.09 13.94 -7.01
N ASP A 55 6.14 15.15 -7.54
CA ASP A 55 4.97 16.00 -7.78
C ASP A 55 4.05 15.43 -8.88
N ASP A 56 4.56 14.57 -9.77
CA ASP A 56 3.78 13.91 -10.81
C ASP A 56 2.74 12.92 -10.24
N TYR A 57 2.83 12.57 -8.95
CA TYR A 57 1.97 11.58 -8.30
C TYR A 57 1.04 12.16 -7.24
N VAL A 58 1.19 13.45 -6.92
CA VAL A 58 0.46 14.10 -5.81
C VAL A 58 -1.01 14.23 -6.17
N ASN A 59 -1.89 13.65 -5.33
CA ASN A 59 -3.34 13.56 -5.57
C ASN A 59 -3.74 12.91 -6.91
N ASP A 60 -2.85 12.13 -7.53
CA ASP A 60 -3.11 11.45 -8.81
C ASP A 60 -3.08 9.93 -8.61
N ALA A 61 -4.26 9.37 -8.33
CA ALA A 61 -4.42 7.95 -8.09
C ALA A 61 -4.11 7.11 -9.35
N ASP A 62 -4.41 7.62 -10.54
CA ASP A 62 -4.15 6.91 -11.80
C ASP A 62 -2.65 6.80 -12.06
N ALA A 63 -1.90 7.90 -11.88
CA ALA A 63 -0.45 7.91 -12.01
C ALA A 63 0.23 6.99 -10.98
N VAL A 64 -0.24 6.98 -9.73
CA VAL A 64 0.26 6.09 -8.68
C VAL A 64 0.02 4.62 -9.04
N VAL A 65 -1.23 4.28 -9.42
CA VAL A 65 -1.61 2.91 -9.79
C VAL A 65 -0.78 2.42 -10.99
N GLU A 66 -0.67 3.24 -12.03
CA GLU A 66 0.10 2.90 -13.23
C GLU A 66 1.57 2.67 -12.89
N LEU A 67 2.16 3.54 -12.08
CA LEU A 67 3.55 3.38 -11.63
C LEU A 67 3.73 2.06 -10.88
N LEU A 68 2.87 1.77 -9.91
CA LEU A 68 3.02 0.60 -9.04
C LEU A 68 2.75 -0.71 -9.78
N ALA A 69 1.80 -0.74 -10.72
CA ALA A 69 1.56 -1.88 -11.59
C ALA A 69 2.79 -2.20 -12.45
N ARG A 70 3.45 -1.17 -13.00
CA ARG A 70 4.67 -1.33 -13.80
C ARG A 70 5.91 -1.61 -12.94
N ARG A 71 5.96 -1.08 -11.73
CA ARG A 71 7.14 -1.05 -10.85
C ARG A 71 6.76 -1.40 -9.41
N LYS A 72 6.30 -2.64 -9.18
CA LYS A 72 5.95 -3.16 -7.85
C LYS A 72 6.98 -2.87 -6.75
N ALA A 73 8.26 -2.78 -7.09
CA ALA A 73 9.33 -2.48 -6.13
C ALA A 73 9.23 -1.10 -5.45
N LEU A 74 8.54 -0.16 -6.10
CA LEU A 74 8.25 1.17 -5.57
C LEU A 74 7.03 1.18 -4.65
N MET A 75 6.32 0.06 -4.46
CA MET A 75 5.22 0.03 -3.50
C MET A 75 5.77 0.19 -2.07
N GLN A 76 5.11 1.04 -1.30
CA GLN A 76 5.43 1.27 0.09
C GLN A 76 5.20 0.01 0.92
N ARG A 77 5.93 -0.12 2.03
CA ARG A 77 5.85 -1.31 2.88
C ARG A 77 6.06 -1.01 4.37
N PRO A 78 5.26 -1.64 5.26
CA PRO A 78 4.07 -2.44 4.95
C PRO A 78 2.88 -1.56 4.48
N VAL A 79 2.00 -2.12 3.66
CA VAL A 79 0.64 -1.61 3.41
C VAL A 79 -0.31 -2.61 4.05
N LEU A 80 -1.18 -2.12 4.92
CA LEU A 80 -2.23 -2.92 5.56
C LEU A 80 -3.52 -2.73 4.76
N VAL A 81 -4.28 -3.79 4.66
CA VAL A 81 -5.55 -3.81 3.94
C VAL A 81 -6.56 -4.58 4.77
N ARG A 82 -7.78 -4.05 4.89
CA ARG A 82 -8.93 -4.69 5.50
C ARG A 82 -10.03 -4.83 4.44
N GLY A 83 -10.58 -6.02 4.33
CA GLY A 83 -11.54 -6.41 3.29
C GLY A 83 -11.07 -7.62 2.48
N ASP A 84 -11.95 -8.11 1.60
CA ASP A 84 -11.69 -9.27 0.76
C ASP A 84 -10.97 -8.86 -0.54
N LEU A 85 -9.71 -9.26 -0.68
CA LEU A 85 -8.86 -8.94 -1.84
C LEU A 85 -9.39 -9.58 -3.13
N ASP A 86 -10.09 -10.72 -3.03
CA ASP A 86 -10.59 -11.48 -4.19
C ASP A 86 -12.00 -11.07 -4.63
N SER A 87 -12.64 -10.14 -3.90
CA SER A 87 -13.94 -9.55 -4.25
C SER A 87 -13.79 -8.23 -5.02
N ASP A 88 -14.90 -7.69 -5.54
CA ASP A 88 -14.97 -6.30 -6.06
C ASP A 88 -15.35 -5.27 -4.99
N GLY A 89 -15.42 -5.67 -3.72
CA GLY A 89 -15.82 -4.81 -2.60
C GLY A 89 -14.81 -3.71 -2.28
N PRO A 90 -15.24 -2.65 -1.57
CA PRO A 90 -14.32 -1.62 -1.09
C PRO A 90 -13.30 -2.22 -0.12
N LEU A 91 -12.12 -1.61 -0.08
CA LEU A 91 -11.06 -1.92 0.87
C LEU A 91 -10.84 -0.72 1.78
N GLU A 92 -10.40 -0.96 3.00
CA GLU A 92 -9.73 0.05 3.82
C GLU A 92 -8.24 -0.26 3.79
N ALA A 93 -7.40 0.75 3.58
CA ALA A 93 -5.96 0.56 3.47
C ALA A 93 -5.19 1.62 4.24
N CYS A 94 -3.99 1.26 4.69
CA CYS A 94 -3.13 2.18 5.42
C CYS A 94 -1.66 1.88 5.12
N VAL A 95 -0.84 2.92 5.01
CA VAL A 95 0.62 2.77 5.06
C VAL A 95 1.04 2.64 6.51
N GLY A 96 1.67 1.51 6.86
CA GLY A 96 2.05 1.18 8.24
C GLY A 96 3.28 1.94 8.77
N ARG A 97 3.37 3.24 8.46
CA ARG A 97 4.40 4.16 8.95
C ARG A 97 3.74 5.49 9.33
N PRO A 98 3.98 6.01 10.55
CA PRO A 98 4.87 5.47 11.58
C PRO A 98 4.30 4.20 12.24
N ARG A 99 5.06 3.52 13.11
CA ARG A 99 4.72 2.17 13.62
C ARG A 99 3.36 2.15 14.32
N GLU A 100 2.95 3.26 14.92
CA GLU A 100 1.70 3.47 15.64
C GLU A 100 0.49 3.19 14.74
N LYS A 101 0.55 3.55 13.44
CA LYS A 101 -0.52 3.24 12.48
C LYS A 101 -0.80 1.75 12.34
N LEU A 102 0.18 0.89 12.62
CA LEU A 102 -0.03 -0.57 12.64
C LEU A 102 -0.96 -0.97 13.79
N TYR A 103 -0.77 -0.40 14.97
CA TYR A 103 -1.57 -0.72 16.15
C TYR A 103 -2.99 -0.18 16.00
N GLU A 104 -3.14 1.05 15.50
CA GLU A 104 -4.44 1.65 15.25
C GLU A 104 -5.24 0.85 14.23
N PHE A 105 -4.63 0.50 13.10
CA PHE A 105 -5.33 -0.20 12.03
C PHE A 105 -5.66 -1.67 12.37
N LEU A 106 -4.85 -2.35 13.17
CA LEU A 106 -5.09 -3.76 13.56
C LEU A 106 -5.94 -3.90 14.83
N GLY A 107 -5.91 -2.91 15.71
CA GLY A 107 -6.64 -2.92 16.98
C GLY A 107 -8.07 -2.37 16.89
N ALA A 108 -8.40 -1.66 15.81
CA ALA A 108 -9.76 -1.18 15.52
C ALA A 108 -10.69 -2.30 15.05
#